data_AF-A0A3D2ICH1-F1
#
_entry.id   AF-A0A3D2ICH1-F1
#
_cell.length_a   1.000
_cell.length_b   1.000
_cell.length_c   1.000
_cell.angle_alpha   90.00
_cell.angle_beta   90.00
_cell.angle_gamma   90.00
#
_symmetry.space_group_name_H-M   'P 1'
#
loop_
_entity.id
_entity.type
_entity.pdbx_description
1 polymer ?
#
loop_
_entity_poly.entity_id
_entity_poly.type
_entity_poly.pdbx_seq_one_letter_code
_entity_poly.pdbx_strand_id
1 'polypeptide(L)'
;IEAEKYGNDCVFRYLDKIIVKGRTQPVKMFEVADLRSEASQQLFDCIGLYEQGMEAYLTQHWDEAEKLFSKSLELEIHDINPSKMLLDRTKELKKNPPGDLWDGVFVMKSK
;
A
#
# COMPACT_ATOMS: atom_id res chain seq x y z
N ILE A 1 -9.84 10.09 -4.39
CA ILE A 1 -10.51 9.21 -3.39
C ILE A 1 -11.94 9.71 -3.19
N GLU A 2 -12.93 8.86 -2.88
CA GLU A 2 -14.33 9.34 -2.74
C GLU A 2 -14.50 10.34 -1.58
N ALA A 3 -13.75 10.16 -0.49
CA ALA A 3 -13.68 11.11 0.62
C ALA A 3 -13.16 12.50 0.23
N GLU A 4 -12.22 12.59 -0.73
CA GLU A 4 -11.69 13.88 -1.20
C GLU A 4 -12.75 14.76 -1.89
N LYS A 5 -13.86 14.16 -2.35
CA LYS A 5 -14.99 14.90 -2.92
C LYS A 5 -15.73 15.74 -1.87
N TYR A 6 -15.56 15.42 -0.59
CA TYR A 6 -16.24 16.07 0.53
C TYR A 6 -15.29 16.90 1.41
N GLY A 7 -14.00 16.97 1.06
CA GLY A 7 -12.97 17.74 1.77
C GLY A 7 -11.57 17.18 1.49
N ASN A 8 -10.54 18.03 1.49
CA ASN A 8 -9.15 17.63 1.21
C ASN A 8 -8.22 17.89 2.41
N ASP A 9 -8.79 17.89 3.61
CA ASP A 9 -8.08 18.20 4.86
C ASP A 9 -7.23 17.03 5.36
N CYS A 10 -7.36 15.84 4.75
CA CYS A 10 -6.60 14.65 5.11
C CYS A 10 -5.61 14.27 4.01
N VAL A 11 -4.51 13.65 4.43
CA VAL A 11 -3.60 12.89 3.57
C VAL A 11 -4.02 11.43 3.64
N PHE A 12 -4.08 10.77 2.49
CA PHE A 12 -4.44 9.37 2.39
C PHE A 12 -3.30 8.57 1.79
N ARG A 13 -3.21 7.29 2.19
CA ARG A 13 -2.35 6.30 1.54
C ARG A 13 -3.19 5.09 1.11
N TYR A 14 -3.06 4.68 -0.15
CA TYR A 14 -3.68 3.46 -0.65
C TYR A 14 -3.09 2.24 0.05
N LEU A 15 -3.90 1.25 0.42
CA LEU A 15 -3.42 0.05 1.10
C LEU A 15 -3.67 -1.23 0.28
N ASP A 16 -4.91 -1.43 -0.19
CA ASP A 16 -5.27 -2.68 -0.86
C ASP A 16 -6.58 -2.55 -1.66
N LYS A 17 -6.95 -3.59 -2.40
CA LYS A 17 -8.30 -3.81 -2.94
C LYS A 17 -8.94 -4.99 -2.21
N ILE A 18 -10.15 -4.77 -1.71
CA ILE A 18 -10.93 -5.81 -1.05
C ILE A 18 -12.26 -6.04 -1.77
N ILE A 19 -12.76 -7.27 -1.71
CA ILE A 19 -14.13 -7.59 -2.10
C ILE A 19 -14.96 -7.75 -0.82
N VAL A 20 -15.92 -6.84 -0.62
CA VAL A 20 -16.81 -6.90 0.55
C VAL A 20 -17.98 -7.85 0.31
N LYS A 21 -18.48 -8.46 1.38
CA LYS A 21 -19.63 -9.39 1.30
C LYS A 21 -20.82 -8.73 0.60
N GLY A 22 -21.33 -9.38 -0.45
CA GLY A 22 -22.47 -8.92 -1.23
C GLY A 22 -22.15 -7.96 -2.38
N ARG A 23 -20.87 -7.67 -2.65
CA ARG A 23 -20.43 -6.93 -3.84
C ARG A 23 -19.50 -7.79 -4.70
N THR A 24 -19.58 -7.62 -6.02
CA THR A 24 -18.69 -8.29 -6.98
C THR A 24 -17.50 -7.43 -7.39
N GLN A 25 -17.60 -6.11 -7.25
CA GLN A 25 -16.55 -5.18 -7.64
C GLN A 25 -15.57 -4.91 -6.48
N PRO A 26 -14.25 -5.01 -6.71
CA PRO A 26 -13.25 -4.66 -5.71
C PRO A 26 -13.34 -3.18 -5.32
N VAL A 27 -13.23 -2.90 -4.03
CA VAL A 27 -13.19 -1.53 -3.48
C VAL A 27 -11.77 -1.25 -2.99
N LYS A 28 -11.24 -0.08 -3.34
CA LYS A 28 -9.94 0.38 -2.85
C LYS A 28 -10.05 0.76 -1.37
N MET A 29 -9.11 0.28 -0.57
CA MET A 29 -8.92 0.62 0.84
C MET A 29 -7.79 1.64 0.97
N PHE A 30 -7.99 2.62 1.82
CA PHE A 30 -7.02 3.66 2.14
C PHE A 30 -6.97 3.84 3.65
N GLU A 31 -5.83 4.26 4.17
CA GLU A 31 -5.74 4.86 5.50
C GLU A 31 -5.78 6.39 5.41
N VAL A 32 -6.15 7.01 6.53
CA VAL A 32 -5.88 8.43 6.79
C VAL A 32 -4.50 8.49 7.44
N ALA A 33 -3.52 9.03 6.71
CA ALA A 33 -2.15 9.09 7.17
C ALA A 33 -1.93 10.27 8.14
N ASP A 34 -2.54 11.43 7.85
CA ASP A 34 -2.48 12.62 8.70
C ASP A 34 -3.52 13.66 8.26
N LEU A 35 -3.66 14.74 9.02
CA LEU A 35 -4.24 15.99 8.54
C LEU A 35 -3.25 16.68 7.60
N ARG A 36 -3.73 17.17 6.45
CA ARG A 36 -2.92 17.85 5.43
C ARG A 36 -2.20 19.08 5.98
N SER A 37 -2.79 19.77 6.95
CA SER A 37 -2.17 20.92 7.62
C SER A 37 -1.04 20.56 8.57
N GLU A 38 -0.98 19.30 9.03
CA GLU A 38 -0.01 18.80 10.01
C GLU A 38 1.03 17.87 9.37
N ALA A 39 0.72 17.34 8.18
CA ALA A 39 1.57 16.43 7.42
C ALA A 39 2.95 17.03 7.10
N SER A 40 3.98 16.31 7.53
CA SER A 40 5.38 16.68 7.25
C SER A 40 5.79 16.31 5.81
N GLN A 41 6.86 16.96 5.32
CA GLN A 41 7.47 16.57 4.03
C GLN A 41 7.96 15.11 4.05
N GLN A 42 8.47 14.64 5.18
CA GLN A 42 8.88 13.24 5.37
C GLN A 42 7.72 12.28 5.13
N LEU A 43 6.50 12.61 5.59
CA LEU A 43 5.31 11.80 5.34
C LEU A 43 4.96 11.77 3.85
N PHE A 44 5.01 12.91 3.15
CA PHE A 44 4.75 12.95 1.71
C PHE A 44 5.78 12.12 0.92
N ASP A 45 7.06 12.20 1.29
CA ASP A 45 8.12 11.41 0.66
C ASP A 45 7.95 9.92 0.95
N CYS A 46 7.55 9.56 2.18
CA CYS A 46 7.20 8.20 2.60
C CYS A 46 6.08 7.62 1.72
N ILE A 47 4.97 8.35 1.59
CA ILE A 47 3.81 7.94 0.79
C ILE A 47 4.19 7.86 -0.70
N GLY A 48 4.97 8.81 -1.22
CA GLY A 48 5.39 8.79 -2.63
C GLY A 48 6.26 7.59 -2.99
N LEU A 49 7.17 7.17 -2.09
CA LEU A 49 7.95 5.94 -2.25
C LEU A 49 7.07 4.69 -2.12
N TYR A 50 6.13 4.71 -1.18
CA TYR A 50 5.17 3.63 -0.99
C TYR A 50 4.31 3.40 -2.25
N GLU A 51 3.78 4.47 -2.85
CA GLU A 51 2.92 4.39 -4.04
C GLU A 51 3.67 3.83 -5.25
N GLN A 52 4.93 4.24 -5.47
CA GLN A 52 5.79 3.62 -6.48
C GLN A 52 6.02 2.13 -6.19
N GLY A 53 6.22 1.78 -4.91
CA GLY A 53 6.34 0.38 -4.48
C GLY A 53 5.09 -0.44 -4.80
N MET A 54 3.90 0.16 -4.63
CA MET A 54 2.63 -0.47 -4.97
C MET A 54 2.46 -0.69 -6.47
N GLU A 55 2.91 0.23 -7.32
CA GLU A 55 2.90 0.04 -8.77
C GLU A 55 3.77 -1.16 -9.16
N ALA A 56 5.02 -1.20 -8.69
CA ALA A 56 5.94 -2.31 -8.93
C ALA A 56 5.40 -3.64 -8.36
N TYR A 57 4.78 -3.60 -7.17
CA TYR A 57 4.15 -4.75 -6.54
C TYR A 57 3.03 -5.33 -7.41
N LEU A 58 2.12 -4.49 -7.90
CA LEU A 58 0.98 -4.92 -8.73
C LEU A 58 1.42 -5.43 -10.10
N THR A 59 2.56 -4.97 -10.62
CA THR A 59 3.16 -5.46 -11.87
C THR A 59 4.17 -6.60 -11.64
N GLN A 60 4.25 -7.15 -10.44
CA GLN A 60 5.14 -8.26 -10.08
C GLN A 60 6.65 -7.98 -10.25
N HIS A 61 7.06 -6.70 -10.27
CA HIS A 61 8.47 -6.29 -10.25
C HIS A 61 9.01 -6.34 -8.82
N TRP A 62 9.19 -7.55 -8.29
CA TRP A 62 9.41 -7.78 -6.86
C TRP A 62 10.66 -7.11 -6.29
N ASP A 63 11.78 -7.11 -7.02
CA ASP A 63 13.03 -6.48 -6.58
C ASP A 63 12.87 -4.96 -6.44
N GLU A 64 12.13 -4.35 -7.36
CA GLU A 64 11.85 -2.91 -7.35
C GLU A 64 10.88 -2.56 -6.22
N ALA A 65 9.80 -3.32 -6.07
CA ALA A 65 8.84 -3.16 -4.97
C ALA A 65 9.53 -3.29 -3.61
N GLU A 66 10.36 -4.31 -3.40
CA GLU A 66 11.12 -4.54 -2.17
C GLU A 66 12.02 -3.33 -1.83
N LYS A 67 12.75 -2.81 -2.83
CA LYS A 67 13.60 -1.63 -2.66
C LYS A 67 12.80 -0.38 -2.29
N LEU A 68 11.67 -0.14 -2.94
CA LEU A 68 10.83 1.03 -2.71
C LEU A 68 10.16 0.98 -1.33
N PHE A 69 9.60 -0.17 -0.94
CA PHE A 69 9.03 -0.33 0.39
C PHE A 69 10.07 -0.25 1.50
N SER A 70 11.31 -0.72 1.27
CA SER A 70 12.40 -0.54 2.24
C SER A 70 12.74 0.94 2.46
N LYS A 71 12.81 1.73 1.39
CA LYS A 71 13.04 3.19 1.50
C LYS A 71 11.86 3.91 2.17
N SER A 72 10.64 3.53 1.83
CA SER A 72 9.44 4.09 2.47
C SER A 72 9.43 3.77 3.97
N LEU A 73 9.80 2.54 4.36
CA LEU A 73 9.92 2.12 5.76
C LEU A 73 10.91 2.96 6.57
N GLU A 74 12.01 3.43 5.96
CA GLU A 74 12.98 4.33 6.63
C GLU A 74 12.37 5.69 7.01
N LEU A 75 11.25 6.08 6.38
CA LEU A 75 10.59 7.36 6.59
C LEU A 75 9.31 7.24 7.45
N GLU A 76 8.90 6.03 7.81
CA GLU A 76 7.75 5.79 8.68
C GLU A 76 7.99 6.31 10.10
N ILE A 77 6.95 6.87 10.70
CA ILE A 77 6.99 7.44 12.05
C ILE A 77 6.31 6.54 13.10
N HIS A 78 5.68 5.45 12.66
CA HIS A 78 4.92 4.54 13.50
C HIS A 78 5.51 3.12 13.46
N ASP A 79 5.56 2.45 14.61
CA ASP A 79 6.07 1.09 14.74
C ASP A 79 5.28 0.07 13.89
N ILE A 80 3.96 0.21 13.85
CA ILE A 80 3.08 -0.54 12.96
C ILE A 80 2.78 0.35 11.76
N ASN A 81 3.23 -0.08 10.59
CA ASN A 81 3.05 0.71 9.38
C ASN A 81 2.84 -0.14 8.11
N PRO A 82 2.16 0.41 7.09
CA PRO A 82 1.97 -0.22 5.78
C PRO A 82 3.26 -0.58 5.06
N SER A 83 4.32 0.21 5.15
CA SER A 83 5.57 -0.06 4.42
C SER A 83 6.21 -1.37 4.85
N LYS A 84 6.27 -1.64 6.16
CA LYS A 84 6.76 -2.92 6.69
C LYS A 84 5.89 -4.08 6.25
N MET A 85 4.57 -3.92 6.34
CA MET A 85 3.61 -4.97 5.98
C MET A 85 3.74 -5.35 4.49
N LEU A 86 3.84 -4.36 3.60
CA LEU A 86 3.97 -4.60 2.17
C LEU A 86 5.36 -5.09 1.80
N LEU A 87 6.42 -4.67 2.49
CA LEU A 87 7.76 -5.22 2.34
C LEU A 87 7.79 -6.73 2.63
N ASP A 88 7.19 -7.15 3.74
CA ASP A 88 7.14 -8.57 4.12
C ASP A 88 6.32 -9.39 3.13
N ARG A 89 5.15 -8.87 2.73
CA ARG A 89 4.29 -9.49 1.71
C ARG A 89 5.02 -9.62 0.36
N THR A 90 5.74 -8.58 -0.04
CA THR A 90 6.54 -8.57 -1.28
C THR A 90 7.61 -9.65 -1.25
N LYS A 91 8.32 -9.81 -0.13
CA LYS A 91 9.31 -10.89 0.05
C LYS A 91 8.70 -12.28 -0.03
N GLU A 92 7.51 -12.47 0.54
CA GLU A 92 6.78 -13.74 0.46
C GLU A 92 6.37 -14.07 -0.99
N LEU A 93 5.80 -13.10 -1.71
CA LEU A 93 5.39 -13.28 -3.09
C LEU A 93 6.58 -13.42 -4.03
N LYS A 94 7.69 -12.72 -3.80
CA LYS A 94 8.93 -12.94 -4.56
C LYS A 94 9.42 -14.39 -4.45
N LYS A 95 9.33 -14.98 -3.26
CA LYS A 95 9.70 -16.38 -3.02
C LYS A 95 8.70 -17.36 -3.64
N ASN A 96 7.42 -17.00 -3.66
CA ASN A 96 6.33 -17.81 -4.18
C ASN A 96 5.47 -16.95 -5.14
N PRO A 97 5.97 -16.66 -6.36
CA PRO A 97 5.32 -15.70 -7.25
C PRO A 97 3.91 -16.18 -7.60
N PRO A 98 2.92 -15.29 -7.53
CA PRO A 98 1.61 -15.59 -8.07
C PRO A 98 1.74 -15.67 -9.59
N GLY A 99 0.96 -16.54 -10.24
CA GLY A 99 1.06 -16.71 -11.70
C GLY A 99 0.66 -15.45 -12.49
N ASP A 100 0.84 -15.48 -13.81
CA ASP A 100 0.59 -14.34 -14.71
C ASP A 100 -0.83 -13.77 -14.67
N LEU A 101 -1.81 -14.56 -14.18
CA LEU A 101 -3.21 -14.17 -14.03
C LEU A 101 -3.53 -13.52 -12.67
N TRP A 102 -2.50 -13.17 -11.89
CA TRP A 102 -2.70 -12.53 -10.60
C TRP A 102 -3.29 -11.13 -10.75
N ASP A 103 -4.38 -10.89 -10.02
CA ASP A 103 -5.18 -9.67 -10.06
C ASP A 103 -4.78 -8.66 -8.96
N GLY A 104 -3.65 -8.91 -8.29
CA GLY A 104 -3.16 -8.09 -7.19
C GLY A 104 -3.77 -8.43 -5.83
N VAL A 105 -4.66 -9.43 -5.75
CA VAL A 105 -5.30 -9.83 -4.48
C VAL A 105 -4.37 -10.72 -3.68
N PHE A 106 -4.04 -10.30 -2.45
CA PHE A 106 -3.35 -11.15 -1.48
C PHE A 106 -4.35 -11.98 -0.69
N VAL A 107 -4.24 -13.31 -0.78
CA VAL A 107 -5.03 -14.24 0.02
C VAL A 107 -4.19 -14.68 1.22
N MET A 108 -4.52 -14.19 2.41
CA MET A 108 -3.87 -14.58 3.66
C MET A 108 -4.07 -16.09 3.92
N LYS A 109 -2.99 -16.87 3.96
CA LYS A 109 -3.06 -18.34 4.04
C LYS A 109 -3.23 -18.93 5.44
N SER A 110 -3.20 -18.13 6.50
CA SER A 110 -3.62 -18.54 7.86
C SER A 110 -3.77 -17.33 8.78
N LYS A 111 -4.55 -17.51 9.85
CA LYS A 111 -4.69 -16.55 10.96
C LYS A 111 -3.41 -16.45 11.79
#